data_AF-A0A970RTC0-F1
#
_entry.id   AF-A0A970RTC0-F1
#
_cell.length_a   1.000
_cell.length_b   1.000
_cell.length_c   1.000
_cell.angle_alpha   90.00
_cell.angle_beta   90.00
_cell.angle_gamma   90.00
#
_symmetry.space_group_name_H-M   'P 1'
#
loop_
_entity.id
_entity.type
_entity.pdbx_description
1 polymer ?
#
loop_
_entity_poly.entity_id
_entity_poly.type
_entity_poly.pdbx_seq_one_letter_code
_entity_poly.pdbx_strand_id
1 'polypeptide(L)'
;MNFTSSLADELIGVTGLNNIESTHFAGRHNGYFVYVEVEPQLSRAKMHIRVVMLSDGIRTALEKNLASSISRVNYSVLFEGNEIILLIPANTDWIPRVRTIMDLVTDFLSENGVPADIQAEQSVIEHIPDALPHIEADPPRPSIAMGVLGAFLGAVPGVIGWFITSLANNDGFLVQTPEVASYLSARFILAIIITCGSYWGFLLLSGSSRKISALVSAPITVLMIYAVNRFTYAFLFFSAISNLSVERAFLRTYEYLNSYHLTHYYLGTLLLGYLLSAITYVVLYKTREKFWTKKAQ
;
A
#
# COMPACT_ATOMS: atom_id res chain seq x y z
N MET A 1 21.21 11.83 -9.00
CA MET A 1 20.80 12.45 -7.72
C MET A 1 19.83 11.51 -7.03
N ASN A 2 20.15 11.08 -5.82
CA ASN A 2 19.34 10.10 -5.08
C ASN A 2 18.21 10.83 -4.37
N PHE A 3 17.00 10.25 -4.34
CA PHE A 3 15.81 10.82 -3.69
C PHE A 3 16.05 11.18 -2.20
N THR A 4 16.93 10.43 -1.53
CA THR A 4 17.40 10.70 -0.17
C THR A 4 18.23 11.97 -0.04
N SER A 5 19.06 12.33 -1.03
CA SER A 5 19.86 13.56 -0.97
C SER A 5 18.97 14.80 -1.14
N SER A 6 18.02 14.78 -2.08
CA SER A 6 17.11 15.93 -2.29
C SER A 6 16.16 16.16 -1.12
N LEU A 7 15.68 15.09 -0.48
CA LEU A 7 14.81 15.20 0.69
C LEU A 7 15.57 15.74 1.90
N ALA A 8 16.81 15.27 2.11
CA ALA A 8 17.67 15.75 3.17
C ALA A 8 17.98 17.25 3.00
N ASP A 9 18.36 17.67 1.80
CA ASP A 9 18.65 19.08 1.50
C ASP A 9 17.44 19.98 1.74
N GLU A 10 16.23 19.51 1.38
CA GLU A 10 14.99 20.26 1.59
C GLU A 10 14.61 20.35 3.08
N LEU A 11 14.69 19.25 3.83
CA LEU A 11 14.43 19.24 5.28
C LEU A 11 15.42 20.11 6.04
N ILE A 12 16.72 20.00 5.74
CA ILE A 12 17.76 20.85 6.34
C ILE A 12 17.47 22.32 6.00
N GLY A 13 17.22 22.63 4.73
CA GLY A 13 16.95 24.00 4.29
C GLY A 13 15.70 24.63 4.92
N VAL A 14 14.67 23.82 5.20
CA VAL A 14 13.41 24.28 5.77
C VAL A 14 13.45 24.32 7.29
N THR A 15 14.00 23.31 7.96
CA THR A 15 13.92 23.17 9.43
C THR A 15 15.17 23.68 10.15
N GLY A 16 16.32 23.78 9.47
CA GLY A 16 17.60 24.09 10.10
C GLY A 16 18.17 22.95 10.94
N LEU A 17 17.53 21.76 10.95
CA LEU A 17 18.05 20.57 11.61
C LEU A 17 19.23 20.00 10.83
N ASN A 18 20.19 19.44 11.55
CA ASN A 18 21.32 18.75 10.95
C ASN A 18 20.93 17.32 10.59
N ASN A 19 21.41 16.84 9.45
CA ASN A 19 21.29 15.43 9.09
C ASN A 19 22.32 14.62 9.89
N ILE A 20 21.83 13.65 10.65
CA ILE A 20 22.66 12.69 11.40
C ILE A 20 22.87 11.44 10.55
N GLU A 21 21.80 10.95 9.93
CA GLU A 21 21.76 9.75 9.09
C GLU A 21 20.62 9.89 8.07
N SER A 22 20.68 9.17 6.94
CA SER A 22 19.78 9.25 5.76
C SER A 22 18.31 9.67 5.97
N THR A 23 17.67 9.28 7.09
CA THR A 23 16.29 9.63 7.45
C THR A 23 16.13 10.29 8.83
N HIS A 24 17.22 10.57 9.52
CA HIS A 24 17.27 11.08 10.89
C HIS A 24 17.89 12.47 10.92
N PHE A 25 17.12 13.43 11.44
CA PHE A 25 17.51 14.82 11.54
C PHE A 25 17.41 15.27 12.99
N ALA A 26 18.40 15.98 13.50
CA ALA A 26 18.27 16.59 14.82
C ALA A 26 18.99 17.92 14.92
N GLY A 27 18.61 18.67 15.94
CA GLY A 27 19.22 19.94 16.25
C GLY A 27 18.47 20.61 17.38
N ARG A 28 18.90 21.83 17.68
CA ARG A 28 18.16 22.70 18.60
C ARG A 28 17.28 23.64 17.81
N HIS A 29 16.03 23.73 18.24
CA HIS A 29 15.07 24.71 17.75
C HIS A 29 14.45 25.44 18.93
N ASN A 30 14.58 26.77 18.94
CA ASN A 30 14.16 27.64 20.05
C ASN A 30 14.61 27.14 21.44
N GLY A 31 15.84 26.59 21.52
CA GLY A 31 16.45 26.08 22.75
C GLY A 31 16.12 24.62 23.09
N TYR A 32 15.10 24.04 22.46
CA TYR A 32 14.69 22.65 22.66
C TYR A 32 15.42 21.70 21.72
N PHE A 33 15.76 20.52 22.20
CA PHE A 33 16.29 19.47 21.35
C PHE A 33 15.13 18.84 20.57
N VAL A 34 15.23 18.88 19.24
CA VAL A 34 14.25 18.32 18.31
C VAL A 34 14.92 17.25 17.49
N TYR A 35 14.29 16.09 17.43
CA TYR A 35 14.70 14.96 16.60
C TYR A 35 13.55 14.57 15.67
N VAL A 36 13.83 14.39 14.38
CA VAL A 36 12.86 14.03 13.35
C VAL A 36 13.36 12.80 12.62
N GLU A 37 12.57 11.73 12.69
CA GLU A 37 12.75 10.51 11.91
C GLU A 37 11.73 10.50 10.78
N VAL A 38 12.20 10.39 9.53
CA VAL A 38 11.34 10.17 8.38
C VAL A 38 11.17 8.66 8.20
N GLU A 39 9.93 8.17 8.18
CA GLU A 39 9.60 6.75 7.99
C GLU A 39 8.86 6.57 6.64
N PRO A 40 9.59 6.46 5.50
CA PRO A 40 8.97 6.35 4.18
C PRO A 40 8.00 5.18 4.07
N GLN A 41 8.34 4.04 4.69
CA GLN A 41 7.48 2.84 4.72
C GLN A 41 6.10 3.09 5.36
N LEU A 42 6.01 4.05 6.27
CA LEU A 42 4.77 4.42 6.97
C LEU A 42 4.18 5.74 6.46
N SER A 43 4.80 6.34 5.43
CA SER A 43 4.39 7.63 4.86
C SER A 43 4.17 8.69 5.94
N ARG A 44 5.10 8.80 6.88
CA ARG A 44 5.04 9.76 7.99
C ARG A 44 6.43 10.23 8.41
N ALA A 45 6.47 11.36 9.10
CA ALA A 45 7.60 11.82 9.87
C ALA A 45 7.23 11.81 11.36
N LYS A 46 8.16 11.38 12.18
CA LYS A 46 8.02 11.26 13.63
C LYS A 46 8.97 12.26 14.27
N MET A 47 8.40 13.29 14.88
CA MET A 47 9.14 14.35 15.55
C MET A 47 9.08 14.13 17.06
N HIS A 48 10.22 14.31 17.71
CA HIS A 48 10.46 14.10 19.11
C HIS A 48 11.01 15.38 19.72
N ILE A 49 10.36 15.85 20.79
CA ILE A 49 10.78 17.03 21.54
C ILE A 49 10.85 16.64 23.02
N ARG A 50 12.05 16.69 23.59
CA ARG A 50 12.28 16.36 25.01
C ARG A 50 12.35 17.61 25.86
N VAL A 51 11.69 17.56 27.01
CA VAL A 51 11.70 18.61 28.04
C VAL A 51 12.08 18.01 29.39
N VAL A 52 12.46 18.85 30.35
CA VAL A 52 12.84 18.39 31.69
C VAL A 52 11.63 17.85 32.45
N MET A 53 10.47 18.51 32.34
CA MET A 53 9.25 18.12 33.03
C MET A 53 8.02 18.53 32.21
N LEU A 54 7.11 17.58 32.00
CA LEU A 54 5.87 17.82 31.29
C LEU A 54 4.67 17.44 32.15
N SER A 55 3.99 18.45 32.72
CA SER A 55 2.79 18.23 33.53
C SER A 55 1.55 18.00 32.67
N ASP A 56 0.54 17.30 33.21
CA ASP A 56 -0.70 16.99 32.48
C ASP A 56 -1.47 18.25 32.06
N GLY A 57 -1.37 19.34 32.84
CA GLY A 57 -1.93 20.63 32.47
C GLY A 57 -1.29 21.22 31.21
N ILE A 58 0.04 21.15 31.11
CA ILE A 58 0.80 21.60 29.93
C ILE A 58 0.50 20.70 28.73
N ARG A 59 0.39 19.38 28.91
CA ARG A 59 0.01 18.44 27.85
C ARG A 59 -1.34 18.82 27.24
N THR A 60 -2.36 18.97 28.08
CA THR A 60 -3.72 19.32 27.65
C THR A 60 -3.76 20.69 26.96
N ALA A 61 -3.01 21.67 27.47
CA ALA A 61 -2.92 22.99 26.88
C ALA A 61 -2.20 22.98 25.52
N LEU A 62 -1.12 22.18 25.37
CA LEU A 62 -0.42 22.00 24.10
C LEU A 62 -1.32 21.35 23.05
N GLU A 63 -2.04 20.29 23.40
CA GLU A 63 -2.99 19.64 22.48
C GLU A 63 -4.05 20.62 21.98
N LYS A 64 -4.57 21.47 22.88
CA LYS A 64 -5.55 22.50 22.56
C LYS A 64 -4.96 23.58 21.64
N ASN A 65 -3.74 24.04 21.92
CA ASN A 65 -3.04 25.03 21.09
C ASN A 65 -2.78 24.51 19.67
N LEU A 66 -2.29 23.27 19.56
CA LEU A 66 -2.10 22.63 18.26
C LEU A 66 -3.42 22.47 17.52
N ALA A 67 -4.49 22.05 18.21
CA ALA A 67 -5.79 21.82 17.59
C ALA A 67 -6.49 23.13 17.15
N SER A 68 -6.16 24.27 17.75
CA SER A 68 -6.65 25.58 17.29
C SER A 68 -5.89 26.12 16.08
N SER A 69 -4.65 25.68 15.87
CA SER A 69 -3.75 26.24 14.84
C SER A 69 -3.62 25.34 13.60
N ILE A 70 -3.71 24.02 13.78
CA ILE A 70 -3.52 23.02 12.72
C ILE A 70 -4.66 21.99 12.77
N SER A 71 -5.16 21.60 11.59
CA SER A 71 -6.14 20.51 11.49
C SER A 71 -5.58 19.19 12.02
N ARG A 72 -6.38 18.47 12.83
CA ARG A 72 -6.03 17.15 13.41
C ARG A 72 -5.78 16.05 12.37
N VAL A 73 -6.15 16.26 11.11
CA VAL A 73 -5.79 15.34 10.01
C VAL A 73 -4.29 15.38 9.69
N ASN A 74 -3.62 16.47 10.08
CA ASN A 74 -2.24 16.74 9.69
C ASN A 74 -1.20 16.39 10.77
N TYR A 75 -1.63 15.98 11.95
CA TYR A 75 -0.73 15.53 13.00
C TYR A 75 -1.43 14.62 14.02
N SER A 76 -0.67 13.84 14.76
CA SER A 76 -1.11 13.21 16.00
C SER A 76 -0.04 13.45 17.06
N VAL A 77 -0.47 13.74 18.29
CA VAL A 77 0.43 14.00 19.41
C VAL A 77 0.30 12.88 20.44
N LEU A 78 1.44 12.44 20.94
CA LEU A 78 1.60 11.41 21.94
C LEU A 78 2.58 11.91 22.99
N PHE A 79 2.38 11.50 24.24
CA PHE A 79 3.25 11.87 25.35
C PHE A 79 3.82 10.61 25.98
N GLU A 80 5.14 10.53 26.06
CA GLU A 80 5.86 9.43 26.70
C GLU A 80 6.77 10.02 27.78
N GLY A 81 6.28 10.03 29.03
CA GLY A 81 7.00 10.72 30.12
C GLY A 81 7.16 12.21 29.82
N ASN A 82 8.40 12.71 29.78
CA ASN A 82 8.70 14.11 29.47
C ASN A 82 9.02 14.34 27.98
N GLU A 83 8.66 13.39 27.12
CA GLU A 83 8.85 13.46 25.68
C GLU A 83 7.52 13.69 24.97
N ILE A 84 7.53 14.64 24.03
CA ILE A 84 6.41 14.95 23.13
C ILE A 84 6.73 14.33 21.79
N ILE A 85 5.88 13.41 21.34
CA ILE A 85 6.04 12.70 20.09
C ILE A 85 4.92 13.14 19.14
N LEU A 86 5.30 13.65 17.98
CA LEU A 86 4.40 14.17 16.95
C LEU A 86 4.53 13.33 15.68
N LEU A 87 3.43 12.72 15.27
CA LEU A 87 3.31 11.97 14.03
C LEU A 87 2.72 12.86 12.95
N ILE A 88 3.47 13.12 11.89
CA ILE A 88 3.12 14.02 10.80
C ILE A 88 2.99 13.19 9.51
N PRO A 89 1.81 13.07 8.90
CA PRO A 89 1.66 12.36 7.63
C PRO A 89 2.48 12.99 6.51
N ALA A 90 3.21 12.18 5.74
CA ALA A 90 4.02 12.61 4.60
C ALA A 90 3.15 12.79 3.34
N ASN A 91 2.10 13.62 3.45
CA ASN A 91 1.26 14.04 2.34
C ASN A 91 1.84 15.27 1.62
N THR A 92 1.14 15.84 0.63
CA THR A 92 1.63 17.05 -0.07
C THR A 92 1.95 18.17 0.94
N ASP A 93 3.09 18.84 0.74
CA ASP A 93 3.59 19.95 1.57
C ASP A 93 3.84 19.61 3.05
N TRP A 94 4.24 18.37 3.34
CA TRP A 94 4.53 17.93 4.71
C TRP A 94 5.83 18.54 5.29
N ILE A 95 6.85 18.81 4.48
CA ILE A 95 8.14 19.34 4.95
C ILE A 95 7.99 20.75 5.56
N PRO A 96 7.34 21.73 4.89
CA PRO A 96 7.01 23.01 5.53
C PRO A 96 6.19 22.84 6.81
N ARG A 97 5.31 21.83 6.85
CA ARG A 97 4.47 21.54 8.01
C ARG A 97 5.26 21.03 9.21
N VAL A 98 6.34 20.26 8.99
CA VAL A 98 7.26 19.86 10.06
C VAL A 98 7.78 21.11 10.76
N ARG A 99 8.26 22.10 10.00
CA ARG A 99 8.70 23.37 10.55
C ARG A 99 7.60 24.09 11.32
N THR A 100 6.41 24.24 10.73
CA THR A 100 5.29 24.93 11.41
C THR A 100 4.90 24.27 12.72
N ILE A 101 4.83 22.93 12.76
CA ILE A 101 4.51 22.21 14.01
C ILE A 101 5.64 22.36 15.01
N MET A 102 6.90 22.27 14.55
CA MET A 102 8.09 22.47 15.38
C MET A 102 8.07 23.85 16.05
N ASP A 103 7.89 24.92 15.26
CA ASP A 103 7.76 26.31 15.73
C ASP A 103 6.66 26.43 16.79
N LEU A 104 5.43 25.98 16.47
CA LEU A 104 4.28 26.08 17.37
C LEU A 104 4.49 25.36 18.70
N VAL A 105 5.12 24.18 18.69
CA VAL A 105 5.37 23.45 19.93
C VAL A 105 6.47 24.10 20.75
N THR A 106 7.60 24.44 20.13
CA THR A 106 8.72 25.04 20.89
C THR A 106 8.39 26.44 21.41
N ASP A 107 7.63 27.23 20.65
CA ASP A 107 7.16 28.56 21.08
C ASP A 107 6.20 28.43 22.25
N PHE A 108 5.23 27.51 22.17
CA PHE A 108 4.33 27.22 23.27
C PHE A 108 5.07 26.79 24.53
N LEU A 109 6.05 25.89 24.41
CA LEU A 109 6.83 25.41 25.56
C LEU A 109 7.63 26.57 26.19
N SER A 110 8.21 27.43 25.36
CA SER A 110 8.96 28.61 25.82
C SER A 110 8.05 29.61 26.53
N GLU A 111 6.88 29.92 25.95
CA GLU A 111 5.89 30.84 26.54
C GLU A 111 5.33 30.34 27.87
N ASN A 112 5.19 29.02 28.02
CA ASN A 112 4.74 28.39 29.26
C ASN A 112 5.89 28.09 30.25
N GLY A 113 7.10 28.56 29.96
CA GLY A 113 8.26 28.42 30.84
C GLY A 113 8.69 26.98 31.09
N VAL A 114 8.44 26.07 30.14
CA VAL A 114 8.84 24.66 30.24
C VAL A 114 10.33 24.55 29.91
N PRO A 115 11.20 24.16 30.85
CA PRO A 115 12.63 24.13 30.58
C PRO A 115 13.00 23.01 29.60
N ALA A 116 13.81 23.37 28.60
CA ALA A 116 14.40 22.43 27.65
C ALA A 116 15.36 21.47 28.36
N ASP A 117 15.37 20.20 27.95
CA ASP A 117 16.34 19.24 28.45
C ASP A 117 17.69 19.46 27.77
N ILE A 118 18.67 19.95 28.54
CA ILE A 118 20.01 20.29 28.04
C ILE A 118 20.84 19.01 27.78
N GLN A 119 20.55 17.91 28.48
CA GLN A 119 21.26 16.64 28.33
C GLN A 119 20.65 15.72 27.26
N ALA A 120 19.45 16.05 26.77
CA ALA A 120 18.78 15.28 25.72
C ALA A 120 19.66 15.06 24.48
N GLU A 121 20.40 16.09 24.07
CA GLU A 121 21.32 16.04 22.92
C GLU A 121 22.42 14.98 23.11
N GLN A 122 23.02 14.91 24.30
CA GLN A 122 24.03 13.88 24.63
C GLN A 122 23.42 12.48 24.67
N SER A 123 22.24 12.33 25.27
CA SER A 123 21.56 11.02 25.37
C SER A 123 21.18 10.46 24.01
N VAL A 124 20.80 11.30 23.06
CA VAL A 124 20.42 10.87 21.70
C VAL A 124 21.67 10.60 20.88
N ILE A 125 22.71 11.43 20.98
CA ILE A 125 24.01 11.18 20.33
C ILE A 125 24.66 9.88 20.85
N GLU A 126 24.55 9.56 22.15
CA GLU A 126 25.06 8.30 22.71
C GLU A 126 24.19 7.07 22.37
N HIS A 127 22.90 7.24 22.05
CA HIS A 127 22.03 6.17 21.57
C HIS A 127 21.99 6.06 20.05
N ILE A 128 22.61 7.00 19.33
CA ILE A 128 22.94 6.84 17.92
C ILE A 128 24.17 5.94 17.92
N PRO A 129 24.05 4.65 17.53
CA PRO A 129 25.18 3.73 17.60
C PRO A 129 26.35 4.32 16.80
N ASP A 130 27.44 4.64 17.51
CA ASP A 130 28.72 5.03 16.94
C ASP A 130 29.05 4.09 15.79
N ALA A 131 28.94 4.61 14.56
CA ALA A 131 29.30 3.92 13.33
C ALA A 131 28.83 2.46 13.28
N LEU A 132 27.51 2.21 13.24
CA LEU A 132 27.07 1.05 12.46
C LEU A 132 27.66 1.24 11.06
N PRO A 133 28.54 0.33 10.59
CA PRO A 133 29.29 0.52 9.36
C PRO A 133 28.28 0.67 8.25
N HIS A 134 28.08 1.89 7.70
CA HIS A 134 27.05 2.26 6.72
C HIS A 134 26.28 1.02 6.27
N ILE A 135 25.35 0.56 7.12
CA ILE A 135 24.44 -0.48 6.69
C ILE A 135 23.47 0.38 5.91
N GLU A 136 23.80 0.67 4.65
CA GLU A 136 22.76 0.87 3.65
C GLU A 136 21.77 -0.22 3.97
N ALA A 137 20.63 0.14 4.59
CA ALA A 137 19.66 -0.84 4.99
C ALA A 137 19.36 -1.59 3.70
N ASP A 138 19.86 -2.83 3.62
CA ASP A 138 19.70 -3.68 2.45
C ASP A 138 18.21 -3.57 2.16
N PRO A 139 17.80 -2.99 1.01
CA PRO A 139 16.40 -2.70 0.76
C PRO A 139 15.63 -3.98 1.11
N PRO A 140 14.60 -3.90 1.98
CA PRO A 140 14.09 -5.04 2.72
C PRO A 140 14.01 -6.22 1.76
N ARG A 141 14.87 -7.23 2.00
CA ARG A 141 15.11 -8.27 1.01
C ARG A 141 13.76 -8.78 0.56
N PRO A 142 13.47 -8.75 -0.75
CA PRO A 142 12.11 -8.90 -1.18
C PRO A 142 11.54 -10.21 -0.68
N SER A 143 10.54 -10.11 0.20
CA SER A 143 9.91 -11.28 0.77
C SER A 143 8.99 -11.84 -0.30
N ILE A 144 9.51 -12.77 -1.08
CA ILE A 144 8.76 -13.48 -2.12
C ILE A 144 7.49 -14.08 -1.52
N ALA A 145 7.56 -14.59 -0.28
CA ALA A 145 6.41 -15.11 0.46
C ALA A 145 5.32 -14.05 0.70
N MET A 146 5.69 -12.84 1.14
CA MET A 146 4.74 -11.73 1.29
C MET A 146 4.21 -11.23 -0.05
N GLY A 147 5.04 -11.30 -1.10
CA GLY A 147 4.61 -11.09 -2.48
C GLY A 147 3.52 -12.06 -2.93
N VAL A 148 3.73 -13.36 -2.72
CA VAL A 148 2.76 -14.40 -3.08
C VAL A 148 1.46 -14.21 -2.30
N LEU A 149 1.55 -13.89 -1.01
CA LEU A 149 0.38 -13.57 -0.18
C LEU A 149 -0.37 -12.34 -0.73
N GLY A 150 0.37 -11.29 -1.09
CA GLY A 150 -0.20 -10.09 -1.69
C GLY A 150 -0.84 -10.34 -3.05
N ALA A 151 -0.23 -11.18 -3.88
CA ALA A 151 -0.80 -11.59 -5.15
C ALA A 151 -2.13 -12.33 -4.97
N PHE A 152 -2.19 -13.21 -3.98
CA PHE A 152 -3.39 -13.94 -3.64
C PHE A 152 -4.48 -12.99 -3.15
N LEU A 153 -4.18 -12.13 -2.17
CA LEU A 153 -5.12 -11.14 -1.62
C LEU A 153 -5.58 -10.12 -2.67
N GLY A 154 -4.70 -9.70 -3.58
CA GLY A 154 -5.03 -8.82 -4.70
C GLY A 154 -5.91 -9.47 -5.76
N ALA A 155 -5.90 -10.81 -5.86
CA ALA A 155 -6.77 -11.55 -6.78
C ALA A 155 -8.19 -11.76 -6.23
N VAL A 156 -8.34 -11.87 -4.90
CA VAL A 156 -9.62 -12.18 -4.22
C VAL A 156 -10.77 -11.21 -4.60
N PRO A 157 -10.59 -9.88 -4.60
CA PRO A 157 -11.63 -8.95 -5.05
C PRO A 157 -12.07 -9.19 -6.50
N GLY A 158 -11.14 -9.64 -7.36
CA GLY A 158 -11.43 -9.99 -8.76
C GLY A 158 -12.26 -11.25 -8.88
N VAL A 159 -11.94 -12.27 -8.07
CA VAL A 159 -12.72 -13.51 -7.97
C VAL A 159 -14.15 -13.21 -7.51
N ILE A 160 -14.31 -12.42 -6.44
CA ILE A 160 -15.61 -12.08 -5.87
C ILE A 160 -16.43 -11.21 -6.83
N GLY A 161 -15.79 -10.19 -7.43
CA GLY A 161 -16.44 -9.29 -8.39
C GLY A 161 -16.93 -10.03 -9.64
N TRP A 162 -16.12 -10.95 -10.19
CA TRP A 162 -16.55 -11.85 -11.27
C TRP A 162 -17.74 -12.69 -10.83
N PHE A 163 -17.61 -13.37 -9.70
CA PHE A 163 -18.59 -14.34 -9.23
C PHE A 163 -19.98 -13.71 -9.02
N ILE A 164 -20.03 -12.56 -8.36
CA ILE A 164 -21.27 -11.79 -8.14
C ILE A 164 -21.86 -11.32 -9.48
N THR A 165 -21.03 -10.84 -10.40
CA THR A 165 -21.53 -10.32 -11.69
C THR A 165 -21.98 -11.41 -12.65
N SER A 166 -21.36 -12.60 -12.64
CA SER A 166 -21.83 -13.79 -13.36
C SER A 166 -23.18 -14.27 -12.82
N LEU A 167 -23.33 -14.33 -11.49
CA LEU A 167 -24.61 -14.71 -10.86
C LEU A 167 -25.74 -13.72 -11.16
N ALA A 168 -25.44 -12.43 -11.12
CA ALA A 168 -26.43 -11.38 -11.35
C ALA A 168 -26.92 -11.28 -12.81
N ASN A 169 -26.20 -11.87 -13.78
CA ASN A 169 -26.47 -11.67 -15.21
C ASN A 169 -27.14 -12.86 -15.93
N ASN A 170 -27.89 -13.71 -15.22
CA ASN A 170 -28.73 -14.76 -15.86
C ASN A 170 -27.98 -15.87 -16.59
N ASP A 171 -26.92 -16.40 -15.99
CA ASP A 171 -26.28 -17.65 -16.46
C ASP A 171 -27.22 -18.89 -16.37
N GLY A 172 -28.35 -18.78 -15.66
CA GLY A 172 -29.42 -19.79 -15.69
C GLY A 172 -30.12 -19.91 -17.05
N PHE A 173 -30.17 -18.85 -17.86
CA PHE A 173 -30.78 -18.85 -19.19
C PHE A 173 -29.92 -19.60 -20.22
N LEU A 174 -28.59 -19.57 -20.05
CA LEU A 174 -27.59 -20.25 -20.87
C LEU A 174 -27.68 -21.78 -20.80
N VAL A 175 -28.07 -22.34 -19.65
CA VAL A 175 -28.31 -23.79 -19.49
C VAL A 175 -29.64 -24.22 -20.13
N GLN A 176 -30.64 -23.34 -20.08
CA GLN A 176 -31.99 -23.62 -20.54
C GLN A 176 -32.18 -23.37 -22.05
N THR A 177 -31.33 -22.57 -22.69
CA THR A 177 -31.42 -22.21 -24.13
C THR A 177 -30.04 -22.19 -24.79
N PRO A 178 -29.39 -23.36 -25.00
CA PRO A 178 -28.05 -23.46 -25.57
C PRO A 178 -27.94 -22.98 -27.03
N GLU A 179 -29.08 -22.84 -27.74
CA GLU A 179 -29.14 -22.47 -29.16
C GLU A 179 -29.11 -20.95 -29.41
N VAL A 180 -29.36 -20.12 -28.40
CA VAL A 180 -29.34 -18.65 -28.54
C VAL A 180 -27.91 -18.17 -28.34
N ALA A 181 -27.29 -17.64 -29.40
CA ALA A 181 -25.93 -17.12 -29.38
C ALA A 181 -25.71 -16.19 -28.18
N SER A 182 -24.93 -16.66 -27.20
CA SER A 182 -24.68 -15.94 -25.97
C SER A 182 -23.54 -14.95 -26.21
N TYR A 183 -23.88 -13.67 -26.15
CA TYR A 183 -22.89 -12.60 -26.24
C TYR A 183 -21.91 -12.71 -25.08
N LEU A 184 -20.61 -12.72 -25.38
CA LEU A 184 -19.53 -12.65 -24.40
C LEU A 184 -19.78 -11.45 -23.48
N SER A 185 -20.12 -11.70 -22.22
CA SER A 185 -20.50 -10.65 -21.27
C SER A 185 -19.38 -9.62 -21.15
N ALA A 186 -19.67 -8.34 -21.41
CA ALA A 186 -18.70 -7.25 -21.27
C ALA A 186 -18.04 -7.17 -19.89
N ARG A 187 -18.63 -7.81 -18.87
CA ARG A 187 -18.14 -7.86 -17.49
C ARG A 187 -17.03 -8.89 -17.27
N PHE A 188 -16.80 -9.78 -18.24
CA PHE A 188 -15.62 -10.63 -18.40
C PHE A 188 -14.32 -9.80 -18.43
N ILE A 189 -14.35 -8.65 -19.14
CA ILE A 189 -13.21 -7.74 -19.26
C ILE A 189 -12.90 -7.07 -17.91
N LEU A 190 -13.95 -6.71 -17.15
CA LEU A 190 -13.81 -6.06 -15.84
C LEU A 190 -13.12 -6.97 -14.83
N ALA A 191 -13.43 -8.26 -14.84
CA ALA A 191 -12.87 -9.20 -13.89
C ALA A 191 -11.41 -9.60 -14.19
N ILE A 192 -10.97 -9.52 -15.44
CA ILE A 192 -9.56 -9.65 -15.83
C ILE A 192 -8.73 -8.45 -15.38
N ILE A 193 -9.31 -7.25 -15.50
CA ILE A 193 -8.69 -6.01 -14.99
C ILE A 193 -8.50 -6.11 -13.46
N ILE A 194 -9.44 -6.69 -12.73
CA ILE A 194 -9.34 -6.85 -11.27
C ILE A 194 -8.43 -8.03 -10.87
N THR A 195 -8.36 -9.13 -11.64
CA THR A 195 -7.37 -10.22 -11.38
C THR A 195 -5.93 -9.81 -11.67
N CYS A 196 -5.71 -8.78 -12.49
CA CYS A 196 -4.42 -8.08 -12.57
C CYS A 196 -4.06 -7.34 -11.27
N GLY A 197 -4.97 -7.24 -10.29
CA GLY A 197 -4.69 -6.83 -8.92
C GLY A 197 -3.69 -7.75 -8.20
N SER A 198 -3.51 -8.99 -8.66
CA SER A 198 -2.47 -9.91 -8.16
C SER A 198 -1.04 -9.42 -8.45
N TYR A 199 -0.82 -8.79 -9.61
CA TYR A 199 0.44 -8.12 -9.93
C TYR A 199 0.70 -6.97 -8.94
N TRP A 200 -0.30 -6.13 -8.68
CA TRP A 200 -0.20 -5.02 -7.75
C TRP A 200 -0.01 -5.47 -6.30
N GLY A 201 -0.75 -6.49 -5.86
CA GLY A 201 -0.60 -7.07 -4.53
C GLY A 201 0.78 -7.69 -4.31
N PHE A 202 1.34 -8.37 -5.31
CA PHE A 202 2.72 -8.86 -5.25
C PHE A 202 3.71 -7.71 -5.11
N LEU A 203 3.55 -6.67 -5.94
CA LEU A 203 4.46 -5.54 -6.00
C LEU A 203 4.42 -4.68 -4.73
N LEU A 204 3.24 -4.52 -4.12
CA LEU A 204 3.03 -3.76 -2.90
C LEU A 204 3.60 -4.47 -1.66
N LEU A 205 3.50 -5.80 -1.59
CA LEU A 205 3.84 -6.55 -0.38
C LEU A 205 5.21 -7.26 -0.43
N SER A 206 5.81 -7.44 -1.60
CA SER A 206 7.15 -8.07 -1.70
C SER A 206 8.31 -7.09 -1.68
N GLY A 207 8.13 -5.80 -1.98
CA GLY A 207 9.25 -4.88 -2.23
C GLY A 207 10.18 -5.31 -3.38
N SER A 208 9.77 -6.29 -4.21
CA SER A 208 10.62 -6.94 -5.21
C SER A 208 10.81 -6.12 -6.49
N SER A 209 11.89 -6.45 -7.21
CA SER A 209 12.17 -5.82 -8.50
C SER A 209 11.06 -6.16 -9.52
N ARG A 210 10.79 -5.20 -10.41
CA ARG A 210 9.68 -5.26 -11.38
C ARG A 210 9.65 -6.54 -12.22
N LYS A 211 10.82 -7.06 -12.59
CA LYS A 211 10.97 -8.30 -13.36
C LYS A 211 10.59 -9.52 -12.54
N ILE A 212 11.00 -9.54 -11.27
CA ILE A 212 10.68 -10.64 -10.34
C ILE A 212 9.19 -10.60 -9.99
N SER A 213 8.62 -9.42 -9.73
CA SER A 213 7.18 -9.30 -9.48
C SER A 213 6.36 -9.80 -10.67
N ALA A 214 6.69 -9.39 -11.88
CA ALA A 214 5.98 -9.82 -13.09
C ALA A 214 6.13 -11.33 -13.34
N LEU A 215 7.33 -11.88 -13.20
CA LEU A 215 7.60 -13.29 -13.47
C LEU A 215 6.96 -14.23 -12.42
N VAL A 216 6.90 -13.80 -11.16
CA VAL A 216 6.34 -14.61 -10.07
C VAL A 216 4.81 -14.45 -9.96
N SER A 217 4.25 -13.28 -10.27
CA SER A 217 2.79 -13.06 -10.26
C SER A 217 2.08 -13.59 -11.51
N ALA A 218 2.78 -13.75 -12.65
CA ALA A 218 2.17 -14.25 -13.88
C ALA A 218 1.59 -15.68 -13.75
N PRO A 219 2.31 -16.68 -13.21
CA PRO A 219 1.75 -18.02 -12.97
C PRO A 219 0.52 -17.99 -12.07
N ILE A 220 0.55 -17.16 -11.01
CA ILE A 220 -0.58 -16.99 -10.09
C ILE A 220 -1.77 -16.38 -10.82
N THR A 221 -1.55 -15.38 -11.67
CA THR A 221 -2.62 -14.76 -12.47
C THR A 221 -3.25 -15.75 -13.45
N VAL A 222 -2.42 -16.55 -14.15
CA VAL A 222 -2.88 -17.57 -15.10
C VAL A 222 -3.70 -18.66 -14.39
N LEU A 223 -3.21 -19.13 -13.23
CA LEU A 223 -3.92 -20.10 -12.40
C LEU A 223 -5.25 -19.55 -11.89
N MET A 224 -5.28 -18.28 -11.48
CA MET A 224 -6.52 -17.65 -11.01
C MET A 224 -7.53 -17.45 -12.13
N ILE A 225 -7.12 -17.03 -13.33
CA ILE A 225 -8.01 -16.93 -14.50
C ILE A 225 -8.66 -18.29 -14.78
N TYR A 226 -7.86 -19.37 -14.77
CA TYR A 226 -8.38 -20.72 -14.96
C TYR A 226 -9.34 -21.15 -13.84
N ALA A 227 -8.93 -20.98 -12.58
CA ALA A 227 -9.73 -21.39 -11.42
C ALA A 227 -11.06 -20.64 -11.36
N VAL A 228 -11.05 -19.32 -11.60
CA VAL A 228 -12.25 -18.48 -11.64
C VAL A 228 -13.17 -18.93 -12.76
N ASN A 229 -12.66 -19.05 -13.99
CA ASN A 229 -13.47 -19.51 -15.12
C ASN A 229 -14.11 -20.88 -14.80
N ARG A 230 -13.33 -21.81 -14.24
CA ARG A 230 -13.84 -23.14 -13.88
C ARG A 230 -14.88 -23.11 -12.75
N PHE A 231 -14.66 -22.33 -11.69
CA PHE A 231 -15.61 -22.18 -10.59
C PHE A 231 -16.93 -21.55 -11.03
N THR A 232 -16.89 -20.57 -11.94
CA THR A 232 -18.11 -19.94 -12.46
C THR A 232 -19.00 -20.94 -13.17
N TYR A 233 -18.45 -21.73 -14.10
CA TYR A 233 -19.23 -22.75 -14.80
C TYR A 233 -19.66 -23.89 -13.87
N ALA A 234 -18.82 -24.30 -12.91
CA ALA A 234 -19.20 -25.28 -11.89
C ALA A 234 -20.41 -24.81 -11.06
N PHE A 235 -20.41 -23.55 -10.63
CA PHE A 235 -21.50 -23.00 -9.84
C PHE A 235 -22.78 -22.84 -10.68
N LEU A 236 -22.64 -22.46 -11.95
CA LEU A 236 -23.73 -22.40 -12.92
C LEU A 236 -24.41 -23.78 -13.05
N PHE A 237 -23.65 -24.86 -13.23
CA PHE A 237 -24.22 -26.22 -13.26
C PHE A 237 -24.83 -26.65 -11.93
N PHE A 238 -24.18 -26.34 -10.80
CA PHE A 238 -24.72 -26.58 -9.46
C PHE A 238 -26.09 -25.89 -9.26
N SER A 239 -26.21 -24.64 -9.70
CA SER A 239 -27.44 -23.86 -9.54
C SER A 239 -28.58 -24.28 -10.49
N ALA A 240 -28.25 -24.92 -11.60
CA ALA A 240 -29.21 -25.30 -12.64
C ALA A 240 -29.63 -26.78 -12.60
N ILE A 241 -28.82 -27.66 -12.03
CA ILE A 241 -29.07 -29.12 -12.00
C ILE A 241 -29.48 -29.54 -10.58
N SER A 242 -30.73 -29.99 -10.45
CA SER A 242 -31.26 -30.53 -9.19
C SER A 242 -30.41 -31.69 -8.68
N ASN A 243 -30.10 -31.70 -7.37
CA ASN A 243 -29.32 -32.73 -6.67
C ASN A 243 -27.83 -32.85 -7.08
N LEU A 244 -27.27 -31.86 -7.76
CA LEU A 244 -25.83 -31.77 -7.97
C LEU A 244 -25.16 -31.09 -6.78
N SER A 245 -24.06 -31.64 -6.24
CA SER A 245 -23.26 -30.95 -5.22
C SER A 245 -22.22 -30.04 -5.90
N VAL A 246 -21.84 -28.94 -5.24
CA VAL A 246 -20.82 -27.99 -5.74
C VAL A 246 -19.51 -28.70 -6.08
N GLU A 247 -19.08 -29.63 -5.23
CA GLU A 247 -17.88 -30.45 -5.45
C GLU A 247 -17.97 -31.28 -6.74
N ARG A 248 -19.09 -31.98 -6.96
CA ARG A 248 -19.30 -32.76 -8.19
C ARG A 248 -19.39 -31.86 -9.42
N ALA A 249 -20.03 -30.70 -9.30
CA ALA A 249 -20.12 -29.73 -10.38
C ALA A 249 -18.74 -29.18 -10.79
N PHE A 250 -17.83 -29.02 -9.83
CA PHE A 250 -16.45 -28.56 -10.07
C PHE A 250 -15.55 -29.64 -10.68
N LEU A 251 -15.65 -30.88 -10.17
CA LEU A 251 -14.89 -32.01 -10.70
C LEU A 251 -15.32 -32.35 -12.13
N ARG A 252 -16.63 -32.31 -12.41
CA ARG A 252 -17.22 -32.68 -13.71
C ARG A 252 -17.54 -31.50 -14.63
N THR A 253 -17.00 -30.30 -14.36
CA THR A 253 -17.29 -29.11 -15.18
C THR A 253 -17.07 -29.36 -16.67
N TYR A 254 -16.01 -30.08 -17.05
CA TYR A 254 -15.70 -30.35 -18.46
C TYR A 254 -16.72 -31.30 -19.13
N GLU A 255 -17.22 -32.28 -18.38
CA GLU A 255 -18.26 -33.20 -18.86
C GLU A 255 -19.56 -32.45 -19.12
N TYR A 256 -19.95 -31.57 -18.19
CA TYR A 256 -21.13 -30.72 -18.33
C TYR A 256 -20.98 -29.68 -19.44
N LEU A 257 -19.80 -29.06 -19.57
CA LEU A 257 -19.51 -28.16 -20.70
C LEU A 257 -19.73 -28.84 -22.05
N ASN A 258 -19.33 -30.12 -22.17
CA ASN A 258 -19.52 -30.87 -23.40
C ASN A 258 -20.99 -31.25 -23.61
N SER A 259 -21.70 -31.71 -22.56
CA SER A 259 -23.11 -32.11 -22.66
C SER A 259 -24.04 -30.95 -23.01
N TYR A 260 -23.69 -29.73 -22.61
CA TYR A 260 -24.47 -28.51 -22.90
C TYR A 260 -23.89 -27.71 -24.07
N HIS A 261 -22.93 -28.24 -24.82
CA HIS A 261 -22.26 -27.56 -25.95
C HIS A 261 -21.60 -26.20 -25.61
N LEU A 262 -21.22 -26.00 -24.35
CA LEU A 262 -20.59 -24.78 -23.85
C LEU A 262 -19.06 -24.80 -23.94
N THR A 263 -18.44 -25.90 -24.39
CA THR A 263 -16.98 -26.07 -24.45
C THR A 263 -16.29 -24.96 -25.26
N HIS A 264 -16.86 -24.55 -26.39
CA HIS A 264 -16.26 -23.52 -27.24
C HIS A 264 -16.30 -22.15 -26.57
N TYR A 265 -17.38 -21.84 -25.86
CA TYR A 265 -17.51 -20.62 -25.07
C TYR A 265 -16.54 -20.61 -23.91
N TYR A 266 -16.43 -21.72 -23.17
CA TYR A 266 -15.46 -21.88 -22.08
C TYR A 266 -14.01 -21.66 -22.53
N LEU A 267 -13.63 -22.20 -23.69
CA LEU A 267 -12.29 -22.02 -24.25
C LEU A 267 -12.09 -20.59 -24.78
N GLY A 268 -13.11 -20.02 -25.43
CA GLY A 268 -13.09 -18.65 -25.92
C GLY A 268 -12.92 -17.63 -24.79
N THR A 269 -13.67 -17.79 -23.69
CA THR A 269 -13.50 -16.98 -22.48
C THR A 269 -12.13 -17.22 -21.87
N LEU A 270 -11.66 -18.46 -21.71
CA LEU A 270 -10.33 -18.72 -21.15
C LEU A 270 -9.19 -18.04 -21.97
N LEU A 271 -9.22 -18.19 -23.29
CA LEU A 271 -8.22 -17.61 -24.20
C LEU A 271 -8.24 -16.08 -24.20
N LEU A 272 -9.44 -15.48 -24.22
CA LEU A 272 -9.58 -14.02 -24.12
C LEU A 272 -9.06 -13.51 -22.77
N GLY A 273 -9.21 -14.32 -21.71
CA GLY A 273 -8.69 -14.03 -20.37
C GLY A 273 -7.18 -13.95 -20.34
N TYR A 274 -6.53 -14.94 -20.93
CA TYR A 274 -5.07 -14.94 -21.08
C TYR A 274 -4.57 -13.80 -21.97
N LEU A 275 -5.27 -13.49 -23.07
CA LEU A 275 -4.89 -12.40 -23.96
C LEU A 275 -4.99 -11.03 -23.26
N LEU A 276 -6.09 -10.76 -22.57
CA LEU A 276 -6.29 -9.51 -21.84
C LEU A 276 -5.33 -9.38 -20.65
N SER A 277 -5.03 -10.47 -19.95
CA SER A 277 -3.99 -10.51 -18.93
C SER A 277 -2.64 -10.12 -19.54
N ALA A 278 -2.25 -10.76 -20.64
CA ALA A 278 -0.99 -10.45 -21.33
C ALA A 278 -0.92 -8.98 -21.79
N ILE A 279 -1.99 -8.45 -22.39
CA ILE A 279 -2.07 -7.03 -22.78
C ILE A 279 -1.94 -6.13 -21.55
N THR A 280 -2.65 -6.44 -20.47
CA THR A 280 -2.62 -5.65 -19.23
C THR A 280 -1.23 -5.67 -18.60
N TYR A 281 -0.56 -6.83 -18.56
CA TYR A 281 0.83 -6.97 -18.12
C TYR A 281 1.77 -6.09 -18.97
N VAL A 282 1.63 -6.12 -20.29
CA VAL A 282 2.45 -5.28 -21.20
C VAL A 282 2.15 -3.78 -21.02
N VAL A 283 0.87 -3.41 -20.86
CA VAL A 283 0.46 -2.02 -20.65
C VAL A 283 0.94 -1.52 -19.30
N LEU A 284 0.79 -2.28 -18.21
CA LEU A 284 1.27 -1.94 -16.88
C LEU A 284 2.79 -1.80 -16.85
N TYR A 285 3.51 -2.71 -17.53
CA TYR A 285 4.95 -2.63 -17.70
C TYR A 285 5.37 -1.32 -18.42
N LYS A 286 4.71 -0.95 -19.52
CA LYS A 286 5.05 0.23 -20.34
C LYS A 286 4.55 1.58 -19.78
N THR A 287 3.34 1.64 -19.24
CA THR A 287 2.75 2.91 -18.75
C THR A 287 3.42 3.40 -17.48
N ARG A 288 3.83 2.49 -16.59
CA ARG A 288 4.56 2.86 -15.37
C ARG A 288 5.96 3.41 -15.66
N GLU A 289 6.61 3.01 -16.75
CA GLU A 289 7.87 3.64 -17.21
C GLU A 289 7.69 5.13 -17.53
N LYS A 290 6.56 5.54 -18.12
CA LYS A 290 6.29 6.95 -18.47
C LYS A 290 5.91 7.84 -17.28
N PHE A 291 5.22 7.31 -16.27
CA PHE A 291 4.75 8.13 -15.14
C PHE A 291 5.77 8.28 -14.01
N TRP A 292 6.77 7.39 -13.91
CA TRP A 292 7.86 7.51 -12.92
C TRP A 292 9.13 8.17 -13.47
N THR A 293 9.33 8.21 -14.80
CA THR A 293 10.44 8.97 -15.40
C THR A 293 10.24 10.49 -15.33
N LYS A 294 9.05 10.97 -14.94
CA LYS A 294 8.70 12.40 -14.95
C LYS A 294 9.05 13.19 -13.68
N LYS A 295 9.99 12.70 -12.86
CA LYS A 295 10.64 13.47 -11.76
C LYS A 295 12.17 13.37 -11.85
N ALA A 296 12.69 13.57 -13.05
CA ALA A 296 14.11 13.77 -13.30
C ALA A 296 14.30 14.90 -14.34
N GLN A 297 13.69 16.05 -14.07
CA GLN A 297 14.06 17.36 -14.62
C GLN A 297 13.83 18.40 -13.53
#